data_AF-A0A9P4UVV2-F1
#
_entry.id   AF-A0A9P4UVV2-F1
#
_cell.length_a   1.000
_cell.length_b   1.000
_cell.length_c   1.000
_cell.angle_alpha   90.00
_cell.angle_beta   90.00
_cell.angle_gamma   90.00
#
_symmetry.space_group_name_H-M   'P 1'
#
loop_
_entity.id
_entity.type
_entity.pdbx_description
1 polymer ?
#
loop_
_entity_poly.entity_id
_entity_poly.type
_entity_poly.pdbx_seq_one_letter_code
_entity_poly.pdbx_strand_id
1 'polypeptide(L)'
;MATVSDAYALVDYLNGKTGQKCEHSRPSGNTNPNYNTFVQAGSAEANIYFTDRNPQVYDAAWDCGEIATLLRQLIETCQSNGKIQGRTMVPNCPNKGIGYITWDGAPTPDQDGGSEIEIVPVNYRH
;
A
#
# COMPACT_ATOMS: atom_id res chain seq x y z
N MET A 1 14.48 -8.15 -10.77
CA MET A 1 14.36 -7.81 -9.34
C MET A 1 14.37 -6.30 -9.26
N ALA A 2 13.44 -5.70 -8.51
CA ALA A 2 13.29 -4.25 -8.41
C ALA A 2 14.57 -3.61 -7.87
N THR A 3 15.06 -2.56 -8.55
CA THR A 3 16.22 -1.80 -8.09
C THR A 3 15.79 -0.76 -7.05
N VAL A 4 16.71 -0.39 -6.15
CA VAL A 4 16.47 0.69 -5.18
C VAL A 4 16.18 2.02 -5.88
N SER A 5 16.86 2.31 -7.00
CA SER A 5 16.62 3.53 -7.80
C SER A 5 15.21 3.58 -8.36
N ASP A 6 14.73 2.48 -8.95
CA ASP A 6 13.36 2.39 -9.48
C ASP A 6 12.33 2.53 -8.36
N ALA A 7 12.59 1.95 -7.19
CA ALA A 7 11.71 2.07 -6.04
C ALA A 7 11.63 3.50 -5.49
N TYR A 8 12.73 4.25 -5.48
CA TYR A 8 12.69 5.68 -5.14
C TYR A 8 11.92 6.50 -6.18
N ALA A 9 11.95 6.12 -7.47
CA ALA A 9 11.12 6.77 -8.49
C ALA A 9 9.60 6.57 -8.23
N LEU A 10 9.19 5.44 -7.64
CA LEU A 10 7.81 5.24 -7.16
C LEU A 10 7.46 6.23 -6.04
N VAL A 11 8.38 6.41 -5.08
CA VAL A 11 8.23 7.35 -3.95
C VAL A 11 8.10 8.78 -4.47
N ASP A 12 8.94 9.19 -5.41
CA ASP A 12 8.91 10.53 -5.99
C ASP A 12 7.61 10.79 -6.77
N TYR A 13 7.13 9.80 -7.54
CA TYR A 13 5.84 9.88 -8.21
C TYR A 13 4.70 10.12 -7.21
N LEU A 14 4.65 9.35 -6.13
CA LEU A 14 3.59 9.45 -5.12
C LEU A 14 3.70 10.73 -4.29
N ASN A 15 4.91 11.21 -3.99
CA ASN A 15 5.11 12.53 -3.37
C ASN A 15 4.57 13.66 -4.26
N GLY A 16 4.74 13.56 -5.58
CA GLY A 16 4.13 14.49 -6.54
C GLY A 16 2.59 14.48 -6.56
N LYS A 17 1.98 13.49 -5.90
CA LYS A 17 0.53 13.32 -5.72
C LYS A 17 0.07 13.62 -4.29
N THR A 18 0.92 14.18 -3.43
CA THR A 18 0.53 14.58 -2.06
C THR A 18 -0.72 15.47 -2.09
N GLY A 19 -1.69 15.19 -1.21
CA GLY A 19 -3.01 15.80 -1.21
C GLY A 19 -4.05 15.10 -2.10
N GLN A 20 -3.64 14.16 -2.96
CA GLN A 20 -4.54 13.26 -3.68
C GLN A 20 -4.71 11.95 -2.90
N LYS A 21 -5.84 11.27 -3.16
CA LYS A 21 -6.14 9.98 -2.55
C LYS A 21 -5.65 8.83 -3.41
N CYS A 22 -4.90 7.94 -2.78
CA CYS A 22 -4.54 6.64 -3.28
C CYS A 22 -5.59 5.67 -2.71
N GLU A 23 -6.48 5.17 -3.57
CA GLU A 23 -7.70 4.45 -3.15
C GLU A 23 -7.63 2.96 -3.52
N HIS A 24 -8.21 2.13 -2.66
CA HIS A 24 -8.40 0.71 -2.93
C HIS A 24 -9.76 0.28 -2.41
N SER A 25 -10.55 -0.34 -3.27
CA SER A 25 -11.86 -0.89 -2.92
C SER A 25 -12.05 -2.31 -3.46
N ARG A 26 -12.84 -3.11 -2.76
CA ARG A 26 -13.42 -4.39 -3.20
C ARG A 26 -14.92 -4.40 -2.87
N PRO A 27 -15.74 -5.26 -3.50
CA PRO A 27 -17.16 -5.36 -3.15
C PRO A 27 -17.37 -5.65 -1.66
N SER A 28 -18.33 -4.97 -1.03
CA SER A 28 -18.76 -5.30 0.35
C SER A 28 -19.16 -6.77 0.44
N GLY A 29 -18.81 -7.42 1.55
CA GLY A 29 -18.95 -8.85 1.79
C GLY A 29 -17.90 -9.72 1.10
N ASN A 30 -17.05 -9.18 0.22
CA ASN A 30 -15.94 -9.93 -0.37
C ASN A 30 -14.73 -9.93 0.57
N THR A 31 -14.49 -11.05 1.22
CA THR A 31 -13.37 -11.23 2.16
C THR A 31 -12.07 -11.69 1.49
N ASN A 32 -12.07 -11.94 0.17
CA ASN A 32 -10.88 -12.43 -0.53
C ASN A 32 -9.82 -11.33 -0.66
N PRO A 33 -8.53 -11.64 -0.45
CA PRO A 33 -7.45 -10.71 -0.73
C PRO A 33 -7.53 -10.21 -2.17
N ASN A 34 -7.36 -8.90 -2.35
CA ASN A 34 -7.37 -8.26 -3.66
C ASN A 34 -6.18 -7.31 -3.75
N TYR A 35 -5.52 -7.30 -4.91
CA TYR A 35 -4.35 -6.48 -5.19
C TYR A 35 -4.71 -5.37 -6.16
N ASN A 36 -4.12 -4.19 -5.95
CA ASN A 36 -4.15 -3.07 -6.87
C ASN A 36 -2.74 -2.48 -7.01
N THR A 37 -2.30 -2.28 -8.25
CA THR A 37 -1.03 -1.62 -8.55
C THR A 37 -1.25 -0.11 -8.61
N PHE A 38 -0.65 0.64 -7.68
CA PHE A 38 -0.77 2.09 -7.67
C PHE A 38 0.13 2.76 -8.70
N VAL A 39 1.36 2.28 -8.80
CA VAL A 39 2.38 2.88 -9.66
C VAL A 39 3.43 1.83 -10.00
N GLN A 40 3.96 1.97 -11.21
CA GLN A 40 5.08 1.22 -11.73
C GLN A 40 6.15 2.19 -12.22
N ALA A 41 7.42 1.88 -11.97
CA ALA A 41 8.57 2.65 -12.44
C ALA A 41 9.73 1.68 -12.72
N GLY A 42 10.22 1.67 -13.95
CA GLY A 42 11.32 0.79 -14.35
C GLY A 42 11.02 -0.68 -14.04
N SER A 43 11.83 -1.29 -13.17
CA SER A 43 11.69 -2.68 -12.75
C SER A 43 10.88 -2.89 -11.46
N ALA A 44 10.30 -1.84 -10.87
CA ALA A 44 9.59 -1.88 -9.59
C ALA A 44 8.10 -1.51 -9.73
N GLU A 45 7.27 -2.15 -8.91
CA GLU A 45 5.85 -1.84 -8.73
C GLU A 45 5.56 -1.59 -7.24
N ALA A 46 4.73 -0.59 -6.95
CA ALA A 46 4.09 -0.42 -5.66
C ALA A 46 2.65 -0.91 -5.74
N ASN A 47 2.33 -1.93 -4.94
CA ASN A 47 0.98 -2.48 -4.89
C ASN A 47 0.41 -2.33 -3.49
N ILE A 48 -0.89 -2.13 -3.42
CA ILE A 48 -1.66 -2.26 -2.19
C ILE A 48 -2.56 -3.48 -2.28
N TYR A 49 -2.78 -4.13 -1.14
CA TYR A 49 -3.72 -5.24 -1.09
C TYR A 49 -4.48 -5.31 0.22
N PHE A 50 -5.75 -5.68 0.14
CA PHE A 50 -6.52 -6.04 1.32
C PHE A 50 -6.09 -7.41 1.82
N THR A 51 -5.79 -7.50 3.12
CA THR A 51 -5.28 -8.74 3.71
C THR A 51 -6.43 -9.62 4.21
N ASP A 52 -6.09 -10.85 4.58
CA ASP A 52 -6.97 -11.79 5.27
C ASP A 52 -7.01 -11.59 6.81
N ARG A 53 -6.16 -10.71 7.35
CA ARG A 53 -6.10 -10.44 8.80
C ARG A 53 -7.29 -9.62 9.28
N ASN A 54 -7.68 -8.61 8.51
CA ASN A 54 -8.93 -7.86 8.72
C ASN A 54 -9.75 -7.87 7.42
N PRO A 55 -10.45 -8.98 7.12
CA PRO A 55 -11.16 -9.17 5.87
C PRO A 55 -12.43 -8.31 5.77
N GLN A 56 -12.77 -7.56 6.82
CA GLN A 56 -13.96 -6.71 6.85
C GLN A 56 -13.71 -5.38 6.14
N VAL A 57 -12.46 -4.92 6.03
CA VAL A 57 -12.13 -3.70 5.29
C VAL A 57 -12.36 -3.93 3.80
N TYR A 58 -13.17 -3.10 3.17
CA TYR A 58 -13.50 -3.24 1.75
C TYR A 58 -13.29 -1.97 0.94
N ASP A 59 -13.09 -0.83 1.59
CA ASP A 59 -12.80 0.43 0.90
C ASP A 59 -11.88 1.28 1.78
N ALA A 60 -10.84 1.85 1.18
CA ALA A 60 -9.86 2.63 1.90
C ALA A 60 -9.17 3.64 0.98
N ALA A 61 -8.97 4.85 1.51
CA ALA A 61 -8.32 5.95 0.82
C ALA A 61 -7.24 6.56 1.73
N TRP A 62 -6.03 6.68 1.23
CA TRP A 62 -4.90 7.27 1.94
C TRP A 62 -4.36 8.47 1.18
N ASP A 63 -3.76 9.43 1.87
CA ASP A 63 -2.96 10.43 1.18
C ASP A 63 -1.77 9.77 0.47
N CYS A 64 -1.58 10.04 -0.81
CA CYS A 64 -0.49 9.43 -1.57
C CYS A 64 0.89 9.80 -1.01
N GLY A 65 1.05 10.94 -0.32
CA GLY A 65 2.29 11.30 0.37
C GLY A 65 2.56 10.47 1.63
N GLU A 66 1.53 10.01 2.33
CA GLU A 66 1.69 9.03 3.41
C GLU A 66 2.10 7.67 2.87
N ILE A 67 1.48 7.24 1.77
CA ILE A 67 1.87 6.03 1.06
C ILE A 67 3.34 6.13 0.60
N ALA A 68 3.76 7.27 0.06
CA ALA A 68 5.15 7.52 -0.30
C ALA A 68 6.10 7.41 0.91
N THR A 69 5.66 7.88 2.08
CA THR A 69 6.43 7.80 3.33
C THR A 69 6.60 6.36 3.79
N LEU A 70 5.54 5.55 3.75
CA LEU A 70 5.60 4.12 4.07
C LEU A 70 6.53 3.36 3.11
N LEU A 71 6.43 3.65 1.81
CA LEU A 71 7.32 3.06 0.81
C LEU A 71 8.78 3.44 1.04
N ARG A 72 9.08 4.69 1.40
CA ARG A 72 10.43 5.12 1.75
C ARG A 72 10.98 4.34 2.94
N GLN A 73 10.22 4.22 4.02
CA GLN A 73 10.61 3.43 5.20
C GLN A 73 10.85 1.96 4.85
N LEU A 74 10.01 1.40 3.99
CA LEU A 74 10.16 0.03 3.51
C LEU A 74 11.44 -0.15 2.67
N ILE A 75 11.77 0.79 1.78
CA ILE A 75 13.02 0.78 1.01
C ILE A 75 14.22 0.82 1.94
N GLU A 76 14.23 1.76 2.90
CA GLU A 76 15.32 1.93 3.85
C GLU A 76 15.54 0.67 4.70
N THR A 77 14.47 -0.02 5.07
CA THR A 77 14.50 -1.22 5.92
C THR A 77 14.85 -2.50 5.15
N CYS A 78 14.34 -2.67 3.93
CA CYS A 78 14.42 -3.94 3.20
C CYS A 78 15.43 -3.95 2.05
N GLN A 79 16.13 -2.83 1.78
CA GLN A 79 17.13 -2.80 0.72
C GLN A 79 18.29 -3.77 0.99
N SER A 80 18.69 -4.53 -0.02
CA SER A 80 19.82 -5.45 0.03
C SER A 80 20.52 -5.50 -1.32
N ASN A 81 21.83 -5.23 -1.36
CA ASN A 81 22.65 -5.24 -2.58
C ASN A 81 22.06 -4.42 -3.75
N GLY A 82 21.50 -3.24 -3.45
CA GLY A 82 20.90 -2.35 -4.46
C GLY A 82 19.54 -2.81 -5.01
N LYS A 83 18.95 -3.84 -4.40
CA LYS A 83 17.65 -4.39 -4.76
C LYS A 83 16.69 -4.31 -3.57
N ILE A 84 15.40 -4.33 -3.86
CA ILE A 84 14.35 -4.20 -2.86
C ILE A 84 13.19 -5.13 -3.17
N GLN A 85 12.70 -5.79 -2.11
CA GLN A 85 11.42 -6.47 -2.11
C GLN A 85 10.93 -6.50 -0.66
N GLY A 86 9.70 -6.07 -0.42
CA GLY A 86 9.18 -6.01 0.94
C GLY A 86 7.72 -5.61 0.97
N ARG A 87 7.12 -5.75 2.15
CA ARG A 87 5.74 -5.35 2.44
C ARG A 87 5.63 -4.79 3.85
N THR A 88 4.69 -3.88 4.04
CA THR A 88 4.35 -3.30 5.35
C THR A 88 2.84 -3.11 5.47
N MET A 89 2.33 -3.24 6.69
CA MET A 89 0.95 -2.90 7.00
C MET A 89 0.69 -1.41 6.79
N VAL A 90 -0.48 -1.10 6.26
CA VAL A 90 -1.03 0.25 6.30
C VAL A 90 -1.96 0.32 7.52
N PRO A 91 -1.72 1.23 8.48
CA PRO A 91 -2.58 1.37 9.65
C PRO A 91 -4.04 1.66 9.25
N ASN A 92 -5.00 1.16 10.02
CA ASN A 92 -6.43 1.39 9.81
C ASN A 92 -6.99 2.58 10.62
N CYS A 93 -6.25 3.08 11.61
CA CYS A 93 -6.73 4.21 12.41
C CYS A 93 -6.65 5.51 11.63
N PRO A 94 -7.65 6.42 11.77
CA PRO A 94 -7.60 7.78 11.22
C PRO A 94 -6.53 8.62 11.95
N ASN A 95 -5.26 8.27 11.74
CA ASN A 95 -4.18 9.22 11.83
C ASN A 95 -4.30 10.16 10.62
N LYS A 96 -3.90 11.41 10.83
CA LYS A 96 -4.34 12.60 10.07
C LYS A 96 -4.28 12.58 8.53
N GLY A 97 -3.73 11.56 7.85
CA GLY A 97 -3.78 11.45 6.39
C GLY A 97 -4.48 10.22 5.81
N ILE A 98 -5.06 9.32 6.62
CA ILE A 98 -6.05 8.38 6.11
C ILE A 98 -7.31 9.17 5.78
N GLY A 99 -7.70 9.18 4.50
CA GLY A 99 -8.88 9.86 4.01
C GLY A 99 -10.15 9.25 4.59
N TYR A 100 -10.30 7.93 4.45
CA TYR A 100 -11.36 7.14 5.06
C TYR A 100 -11.05 5.64 4.94
N ILE A 101 -11.65 4.83 5.81
CA ILE A 101 -11.68 3.36 5.71
C ILE A 101 -13.11 2.91 6.02
N THR A 102 -13.62 1.96 5.23
CA THR A 102 -14.97 1.41 5.35
C THR A 102 -14.90 -0.10 5.53
N TRP A 103 -15.70 -0.64 6.46
CA TRP A 103 -15.71 -2.07 6.78
C TRP A 103 -17.10 -2.61 7.17
N ASP A 104 -17.35 -3.89 6.95
CA ASP A 104 -18.65 -4.56 7.19
C ASP A 104 -18.83 -5.07 8.64
N GLY A 105 -18.19 -4.42 9.62
CA GLY A 105 -17.91 -5.01 10.93
C GLY A 105 -18.02 -4.08 12.13
N ALA A 106 -17.46 -4.53 13.26
CA ALA A 106 -17.60 -3.95 14.61
C ALA A 106 -17.42 -2.40 14.64
N PRO A 107 -18.01 -1.69 15.62
CA PRO A 107 -17.96 -0.23 15.70
C PRO A 107 -16.54 0.37 15.83
N THR A 108 -15.52 -0.48 16.02
CA THR A 108 -14.11 -0.09 16.05
C THR A 108 -13.34 -1.03 15.12
N PRO A 109 -12.63 -0.53 14.09
CA PRO A 109 -11.79 -1.37 13.25
C PRO A 109 -10.56 -1.79 14.05
N ASP A 110 -10.09 -3.02 13.84
CA ASP A 110 -8.74 -3.40 14.29
C ASP A 110 -7.73 -2.42 13.68
N GLN A 111 -6.77 -1.96 14.49
CA GLN A 111 -5.84 -0.89 14.11
C GLN A 111 -4.89 -1.33 13.00
N ASP A 112 -4.66 -2.63 12.88
CA ASP A 112 -3.76 -3.24 11.92
C ASP A 112 -4.48 -4.28 11.05
N GLY A 113 -3.90 -4.59 9.89
CA GLY A 113 -4.31 -5.76 9.09
C GLY A 113 -5.41 -5.52 8.06
N GLY A 114 -5.87 -4.29 7.83
CA GLY A 114 -6.85 -4.01 6.75
C GLY A 114 -6.20 -4.11 5.38
N SER A 115 -5.12 -3.35 5.20
CA SER A 115 -4.36 -3.29 3.95
C SER A 115 -2.86 -3.39 4.20
N GLU A 116 -2.15 -3.89 3.22
CA GLU A 116 -0.69 -3.86 3.15
C GLU A 116 -0.26 -3.16 1.87
N ILE A 117 0.88 -2.47 1.95
CA ILE A 117 1.58 -1.98 0.77
C ILE A 117 2.90 -2.72 0.61
N GLU A 118 3.31 -2.88 -0.64
CA GLU A 118 4.53 -3.60 -0.98
C GLU A 118 5.26 -3.00 -2.16
N ILE A 119 6.55 -3.33 -2.23
CA ILE A 119 7.42 -3.06 -3.37
C ILE A 119 7.92 -4.39 -3.87
N VAL A 120 7.63 -4.69 -5.14
CA VAL A 120 8.02 -5.94 -5.80
C VAL A 120 8.55 -5.66 -7.20
N PRO A 121 9.27 -6.62 -7.82
CA PRO A 121 9.59 -6.53 -9.24
C PRO A 121 8.33 -6.47 -10.10
N VAL A 122 8.41 -5.80 -11.24
CA VAL A 122 7.36 -5.84 -12.27
C VAL A 122 7.00 -7.28 -12.62
N ASN A 123 5.70 -7.55 -12.79
CA ASN A 123 5.16 -8.88 -13.11
C ASN A 123 5.45 -9.97 -12.07
N TYR A 124 5.70 -9.62 -10.81
CA TYR A 124 5.99 -10.62 -9.77
C TYR A 124 4.85 -11.64 -9.53
N ARG A 125 3.61 -11.28 -9.89
CA ARG A 125 2.40 -12.08 -9.67
C ARG A 125 1.75 -12.63 -10.94
N HIS A 126 2.39 -12.45 -12.09
CA HIS A 126 1.89 -12.90 -13.39
C HIS A 126 2.57 -14.19 -13.86
#